data_AF-A0A0G1DZ26-F1
#
_entry.id   AF-A0A0G1DZ26-F1
#
_cell.length_a   1.000
_cell.length_b   1.000
_cell.length_c   1.000
_cell.angle_alpha   90.00
_cell.angle_beta   90.00
_cell.angle_gamma   90.00
#
_symmetry.space_group_name_H-M   'P 1'
#
loop_
_entity.id
_entity.type
_entity.pdbx_description
1 polymer ?
#
loop_
_entity_poly.entity_id
_entity_poly.type
_entity_poly.pdbx_seq_one_letter_code
_entity_poly.pdbx_strand_id
1 'polypeptide(L)'
;METKYWAKIKEFHGLQLLRDPESLQSRITPIERPQPLQKPEPEIPEHIKRRAEQSWQLHLAGTRQASPVQTVKAEPVLTFEEKVKEDWRTRPNIRAEFTSFGSYQAYKRAEKAGRARVCG
;
A
#
# COMPACT_ATOMS: atom_id res chain seq x y z
N MET A 1 -32.61 -50.28 4.94
CA MET A 1 -31.40 -50.59 5.76
C MET A 1 -30.67 -49.28 6.04
N GLU A 2 -31.08 -48.53 7.06
CA GLU A 2 -30.43 -47.28 7.47
C GLU A 2 -30.26 -47.29 8.99
N THR A 3 -29.23 -47.96 9.51
CA THR A 3 -29.05 -48.09 10.97
C THR A 3 -27.59 -48.12 11.41
N LYS A 4 -26.73 -47.27 10.84
CA LYS A 4 -25.36 -47.08 11.40
C LYS A 4 -24.89 -45.63 11.52
N TYR A 5 -25.53 -44.67 10.84
CA TYR A 5 -25.03 -43.29 10.83
C TYR A 5 -25.48 -42.45 12.05
N TRP A 6 -26.60 -42.80 12.67
CA TRP A 6 -27.18 -42.01 13.78
C TRP A 6 -26.73 -42.41 15.19
N ALA A 7 -26.10 -43.58 15.37
CA ALA A 7 -25.61 -44.01 16.69
C ALA A 7 -24.33 -43.28 17.11
N LYS A 8 -23.49 -42.89 16.13
CA LYS A 8 -22.19 -42.22 16.39
C LYS A 8 -22.32 -40.75 16.78
N ILE A 9 -23.46 -40.12 16.47
CA ILE A 9 -23.73 -38.72 16.81
C ILE A 9 -24.15 -38.59 18.29
N LYS A 10 -24.78 -39.61 18.87
CA LYS A 10 -25.21 -39.58 20.28
C LYS A 10 -24.08 -39.87 21.28
N GLU A 11 -23.00 -40.52 20.87
CA GLU A 11 -21.84 -40.77 21.74
C GLU A 11 -20.96 -39.53 21.94
N PHE A 12 -20.99 -38.57 21.01
CA PHE A 12 -20.20 -37.33 21.15
C PHE A 12 -20.86 -36.28 22.06
N HIS A 13 -22.13 -36.48 22.44
CA HIS A 13 -22.88 -35.59 23.34
C HIS A 13 -23.04 -36.17 24.76
N GLY A 14 -22.22 -37.17 25.12
CA GLY A 14 -22.28 -37.87 26.41
C GLY A 14 -21.23 -37.50 27.45
N LEU A 15 -20.31 -36.56 27.18
CA LEU A 15 -19.28 -36.17 28.14
C LEU A 15 -18.89 -34.70 27.97
N GLN A 16 -19.56 -33.81 28.72
CA GLN A 16 -18.99 -32.63 29.41
C GLN A 16 -20.11 -31.67 29.82
N LEU A 17 -21.01 -32.16 30.67
CA LEU A 17 -21.77 -31.30 31.60
C LEU A 17 -20.97 -31.21 32.90
N LEU A 18 -20.04 -30.25 32.97
CA LEU A 18 -19.74 -29.48 34.18
C LEU A 18 -18.85 -28.29 33.79
N ARG A 19 -19.46 -27.28 33.16
CA ARG A 19 -18.88 -25.94 33.08
C ARG A 19 -19.41 -25.18 34.29
N ASP A 20 -18.67 -25.25 35.39
CA ASP A 20 -18.88 -24.38 36.54
C ASP A 20 -18.86 -22.91 36.08
N PRO A 21 -19.95 -22.14 36.25
CA PRO A 21 -19.97 -20.74 35.88
C PRO A 21 -19.05 -19.87 36.76
N GLU A 22 -18.65 -20.36 37.95
CA GLU A 22 -17.73 -19.65 38.85
C GLU A 22 -16.26 -19.72 38.40
N SER A 23 -15.86 -20.70 37.58
CA SER A 23 -14.46 -20.85 37.16
C SER A 23 -13.99 -19.74 36.20
N LEU A 24 -14.89 -18.92 35.67
CA LEU A 24 -14.56 -17.81 34.77
C LEU A 24 -14.38 -16.47 35.50
N GLN A 25 -14.84 -16.33 36.75
CA GLN A 25 -14.75 -15.06 37.48
C GLN A 25 -13.40 -14.87 38.18
N SER A 26 -12.64 -15.94 38.43
CA SER A 26 -11.40 -15.87 39.22
C SER A 26 -10.11 -15.65 38.40
N ARG A 27 -10.21 -15.48 37.07
CA ARG A 27 -9.03 -15.40 36.17
C ARG A 27 -8.85 -14.07 35.45
N ILE A 28 -9.55 -13.02 35.87
CA ILE A 28 -9.27 -11.66 35.40
C ILE A 28 -8.34 -11.02 36.43
N THR A 29 -7.05 -11.34 36.36
CA THR A 29 -6.05 -10.48 36.99
C THR A 29 -6.16 -9.10 36.32
N PRO A 30 -6.24 -8.00 37.09
CA PRO A 30 -6.10 -6.67 36.51
C PRO A 30 -4.79 -6.63 35.73
N ILE A 31 -4.87 -6.45 34.41
CA ILE A 31 -3.68 -6.22 33.59
C ILE A 31 -3.20 -4.83 33.99
N GLU A 32 -2.18 -4.74 34.84
CA GLU A 32 -1.46 -3.49 35.04
C GLU A 32 -0.89 -3.09 33.68
N ARG A 33 -1.42 -1.99 33.13
CA ARG A 33 -0.89 -1.40 31.91
C ARG A 33 0.55 -0.98 32.23
N PRO A 34 1.57 -1.54 31.57
CA PRO A 34 2.95 -1.11 31.82
C PRO A 34 3.03 0.40 31.54
N GLN A 35 3.59 1.15 32.48
CA GLN A 35 3.83 2.58 32.26
C GLN A 35 4.67 2.74 31.00
N PRO A 36 4.37 3.71 30.11
CA PRO A 36 5.20 3.97 28.96
C PRO A 36 6.61 4.29 29.47
N LEU A 37 7.56 3.42 29.13
CA LEU A 37 8.98 3.62 29.41
C LEU A 37 9.34 4.99 28.84
N GLN A 38 9.65 5.97 29.70
CA GLN A 38 10.14 7.28 29.27
C GLN A 38 11.46 7.04 28.54
N LYS A 39 11.40 6.96 27.22
CA LYS A 39 12.59 6.91 26.37
C LYS A 39 13.33 8.24 26.60
N PRO A 40 14.65 8.24 26.83
CA PRO A 40 15.39 9.47 26.97
C PRO A 40 15.13 10.37 25.76
N GLU A 41 14.90 11.66 26.03
CA GLU A 41 14.69 12.66 25.00
C GLU A 41 15.87 12.59 24.02
N PRO A 42 15.62 12.48 22.70
CA PRO A 42 16.69 12.32 21.73
C PRO A 42 17.57 13.58 21.76
N GLU A 43 18.82 13.43 22.19
CA GLU A 43 19.78 14.52 22.16
C GLU A 43 20.07 14.87 20.70
N ILE A 44 19.52 16.00 20.25
CA ILE A 44 19.72 16.48 18.87
C ILE A 44 21.18 16.94 18.77
N PRO A 45 22.01 16.34 17.90
CA PRO A 45 23.39 16.76 17.73
C PRO A 45 23.50 18.23 17.30
N GLU A 46 24.51 18.95 17.80
CA GLU A 46 24.70 20.39 17.54
C GLU A 46 24.76 20.75 16.05
N HIS A 47 25.29 19.88 15.20
CA HIS A 47 25.34 20.13 13.76
C HIS A 47 23.94 20.15 13.11
N ILE A 48 22.98 19.40 13.65
CA ILE A 48 21.58 19.41 13.19
C ILE A 48 20.91 20.71 13.61
N LYS A 49 21.11 21.13 14.87
CA LYS A 49 20.60 22.42 15.36
C LYS A 49 21.14 23.59 14.53
N ARG A 50 22.45 23.59 14.27
CA ARG A 50 23.11 24.62 13.44
C ARG A 50 22.56 24.65 12.02
N ARG A 51 22.35 23.48 11.40
CA ARG A 51 21.74 23.39 10.06
C ARG A 51 20.31 23.91 10.03
N ALA A 52 19.52 23.58 11.06
CA ALA A 52 18.14 24.06 11.19
C ALA A 52 18.09 25.58 11.35
N GLU A 53 18.93 26.14 12.22
CA GLU A 53 19.06 27.59 12.44
C GLU A 53 19.48 28.34 11.17
N GLN A 54 20.48 27.83 10.43
CA GLN A 54 20.87 28.41 9.15
C GLN A 54 19.74 28.38 8.12
N SER A 55 19.00 27.27 8.04
CA SER A 55 17.87 27.15 7.12
C SER A 55 16.75 28.13 7.49
N TRP A 56 16.51 28.31 8.79
CA TRP A 56 15.54 29.26 9.32
C TRP A 56 15.94 30.71 9.01
N GLN A 57 17.21 31.06 9.22
CA GLN A 57 17.74 32.38 8.90
C GLN A 57 17.69 32.66 7.39
N LEU A 58 17.98 31.68 6.53
CA LEU A 58 17.82 31.79 5.09
C LEU A 58 16.35 31.95 4.68
N HIS A 59 15.42 31.27 5.35
CA HIS A 59 13.98 31.45 5.11
C HIS A 59 13.53 32.87 5.52
N LEU A 60 13.97 33.37 6.68
CA LEU A 60 13.69 34.73 7.12
C LEU A 60 14.30 35.78 6.17
N ALA A 61 15.57 35.62 5.81
CA ALA A 61 16.26 36.49 4.85
C ALA A 61 15.72 36.36 3.42
N GLY A 62 15.17 35.19 3.08
CA GLY A 62 14.78 34.77 1.74
C GLY A 62 13.27 34.75 1.51
N THR A 63 12.46 35.40 2.34
CA THR A 63 11.00 35.58 2.12
C THR A 63 10.63 36.34 0.84
N ARG A 64 11.59 36.59 -0.06
CA ARG A 64 11.38 37.02 -1.45
C ARG A 64 11.52 35.94 -2.52
N GLN A 65 11.96 34.73 -2.19
CA GLN A 65 11.92 33.61 -3.12
C GLN A 65 11.10 32.48 -2.52
N ALA A 66 9.78 32.58 -2.69
CA ALA A 66 8.96 31.40 -2.84
C ALA A 66 9.68 30.52 -3.88
N SER A 67 10.29 29.43 -3.42
CA SER A 67 10.71 28.38 -4.34
C SER A 67 9.48 28.09 -5.21
N PRO A 68 9.58 28.12 -6.54
CA PRO A 68 8.46 27.68 -7.34
C PRO A 68 8.20 26.26 -6.90
N VAL A 69 7.09 26.06 -6.19
CA VAL A 69 6.44 24.75 -6.09
C VAL A 69 6.45 24.28 -7.53
N GLN A 70 7.27 23.27 -7.84
CA GLN A 70 7.20 22.62 -9.12
C GLN A 70 5.81 22.00 -9.11
N THR A 71 4.84 22.76 -9.61
CA THR A 71 3.61 22.26 -10.16
C THR A 71 4.09 21.32 -11.24
N VAL A 72 4.27 20.05 -10.85
CA VAL A 72 4.21 18.93 -11.76
C VAL A 72 2.90 19.21 -12.48
N LYS A 73 2.98 19.72 -13.72
CA LYS A 73 1.85 19.77 -14.61
C LYS A 73 1.31 18.36 -14.54
N ALA A 74 0.17 18.19 -13.88
CA ALA A 74 -0.59 16.98 -14.02
C ALA A 74 -0.88 16.94 -15.52
N GLU A 75 -0.07 16.17 -16.26
CA GLU A 75 -0.40 15.84 -17.62
C GLU A 75 -1.86 15.37 -17.56
N PRO A 76 -2.72 15.84 -18.49
CA PRO A 76 -4.09 15.35 -18.52
C PRO A 76 -3.99 13.84 -18.40
N VAL A 77 -4.67 13.27 -17.40
CA VAL A 77 -4.67 11.83 -17.17
C VAL A 77 -5.51 11.24 -18.30
N LEU A 78 -4.95 11.27 -19.51
CA LEU A 78 -5.49 10.61 -20.67
C LEU A 78 -5.57 9.16 -20.27
N THR A 79 -6.76 8.60 -20.46
CA THR A 79 -6.96 7.20 -20.16
C THR A 79 -5.98 6.37 -20.98
N PHE A 80 -5.64 5.19 -20.47
CA PHE A 80 -4.71 4.30 -21.17
C PHE A 80 -5.09 4.11 -22.65
N GLU A 81 -6.39 4.00 -22.96
CA GLU A 81 -6.85 3.82 -24.33
C GLU A 81 -6.70 5.08 -25.19
N GLU A 82 -6.91 6.27 -24.63
CA GLU A 82 -6.69 7.53 -25.34
C GLU A 82 -5.23 7.72 -25.67
N LYS A 83 -4.33 7.44 -24.72
CA LYS A 83 -2.88 7.53 -24.94
C LYS A 83 -2.41 6.58 -26.05
N VAL A 84 -2.90 5.35 -26.05
CA VAL A 84 -2.57 4.36 -27.10
C VAL A 84 -3.09 4.81 -28.47
N LYS A 85 -4.28 5.40 -28.54
CA LYS A 85 -4.84 5.96 -29.79
C LYS A 85 -4.04 7.17 -30.29
N GLU A 86 -3.63 8.05 -29.39
CA GLU A 86 -2.81 9.22 -29.74
C GLU A 86 -1.42 8.80 -30.23
N ASP A 87 -0.75 7.90 -29.51
CA ASP A 87 0.54 7.36 -29.93
C ASP A 87 0.48 6.75 -31.34
N TRP A 88 -0.58 5.97 -31.64
CA TRP A 88 -0.78 5.37 -32.96
C TRP A 88 -0.97 6.41 -34.07
N ARG A 89 -1.64 7.53 -33.77
CA ARG A 89 -1.88 8.60 -34.74
C ARG A 89 -0.64 9.47 -34.95
N THR A 90 0.06 9.79 -33.87
CA THR A 90 1.15 10.77 -33.86
C THR A 90 2.48 10.15 -34.29
N ARG A 91 2.71 8.86 -34.03
CA ARG A 91 3.99 8.20 -34.30
C ARG A 91 3.89 7.25 -35.50
N PRO A 92 4.39 7.65 -36.69
CA PRO A 92 4.39 6.76 -37.86
C PRO A 92 5.28 5.53 -37.67
N ASN A 93 6.31 5.61 -36.81
CA ASN A 93 7.21 4.49 -36.50
C ASN A 93 6.45 3.28 -35.92
N ILE A 94 5.44 3.54 -35.08
CA ILE A 94 4.61 2.48 -34.48
C ILE A 94 3.79 1.78 -35.57
N ARG A 95 3.38 2.50 -36.62
CA ARG A 95 2.66 1.93 -37.77
C ARG A 95 3.57 1.13 -38.69
N ALA A 96 4.89 1.33 -38.63
CA ALA A 96 5.87 0.50 -39.33
C ALA A 96 6.14 -0.80 -38.56
N GLU A 97 6.16 -0.75 -37.23
CA GLU A 97 6.43 -1.91 -36.37
C GLU A 97 5.21 -2.83 -36.19
N PHE A 98 4.00 -2.27 -36.18
CA PHE A 98 2.76 -3.00 -35.95
C PHE A 98 1.85 -2.92 -37.16
N THR A 99 1.39 -4.07 -37.66
CA THR A 99 0.54 -4.19 -38.85
C THR A 99 -0.86 -3.59 -38.67
N SER A 100 -1.34 -3.48 -37.43
CA SER A 100 -2.66 -2.94 -37.12
C SER A 100 -2.70 -2.28 -35.75
N PHE A 101 -3.63 -1.35 -35.56
CA PHE A 101 -3.86 -0.72 -34.26
C PHE A 101 -4.16 -1.76 -33.17
N GLY A 102 -4.91 -2.81 -33.49
CA GLY A 102 -5.24 -3.89 -32.55
C GLY A 102 -3.99 -4.62 -32.04
N SER A 103 -3.02 -4.89 -32.92
CA SER A 103 -1.75 -5.52 -32.51
C SER A 103 -0.93 -4.63 -31.56
N TYR A 104 -0.87 -3.32 -31.83
CA TYR A 104 -0.21 -2.37 -30.95
C TYR A 104 -0.92 -2.23 -29.59
N GLN A 105 -2.25 -2.16 -29.58
CA GLN A 105 -3.04 -2.08 -28.35
C GLN A 105 -2.86 -3.34 -27.48
N ALA A 106 -2.84 -4.53 -28.10
CA ALA A 106 -2.56 -5.78 -27.41
C ALA A 106 -1.15 -5.79 -26.80
N TYR A 107 -0.15 -5.31 -27.54
CA TYR A 107 1.22 -5.15 -27.04
C TYR A 107 1.29 -4.22 -25.82
N LYS A 108 0.72 -3.02 -25.89
CA LYS A 108 0.72 -2.07 -24.75
C LYS A 108 -0.03 -2.62 -23.53
N ARG A 109 -1.09 -3.42 -23.73
CA ARG A 109 -1.78 -4.12 -22.64
C ARG A 109 -0.90 -5.21 -22.02
N ALA A 110 -0.17 -5.97 -22.84
CA ALA A 110 0.77 -6.98 -22.38
C ALA A 110 1.97 -6.37 -21.63
N GLU A 111 2.51 -5.25 -22.11
CA GLU A 111 3.57 -4.47 -21.47
C GLU A 111 3.11 -3.96 -20.09
N LYS A 112 1.92 -3.35 -20.01
CA LYS A 112 1.32 -2.90 -18.74
C LYS A 112 1.08 -4.06 -17.76
N ALA A 113 0.75 -5.25 -18.26
CA ALA A 113 0.59 -6.46 -17.46
C ALA A 113 1.94 -7.14 -17.12
N GLY A 114 3.07 -6.60 -17.57
CA GLY A 114 4.41 -7.16 -17.35
C GLY A 114 4.68 -8.46 -18.14
N ARG A 115 3.85 -8.78 -19.13
CA ARG A 115 3.93 -10.02 -19.94
C ARG A 115 4.75 -9.85 -21.22
N ALA A 116 5.04 -8.61 -21.61
CA ALA A 116 5.90 -8.29 -22.73
C ALA A 116 7.06 -7.42 -22.24
N ARG A 117 8.26 -7.69 -22.76
CA ARG A 117 9.45 -6.86 -22.57
C ARG A 117 10.04 -6.59 -23.95
N VAL A 118 10.50 -5.36 -24.18
CA VAL A 118 11.30 -5.04 -25.37
C VAL A 118 12.69 -5.61 -25.14
N CYS A 119 13.08 -6.61 -25.91
CA CYS A 119 14.47 -7.04 -25.98
C CYS A 119 15.19 -6.07 -26.94
N GLY A 120 15.99 -5.18 -26.36
CA GLY A 120 16.90 -4.30 -27.12
C GLY A 120 18.25 -4.94 -27.34
#